data_AF-A0ABC9BW06-F1
#
_entry.id   AF-A0ABC9BW06-F1
#
_cell.length_a   1.000
_cell.length_b   1.000
_cell.length_c   1.000
_cell.angle_alpha   90.00
_cell.angle_beta   90.00
_cell.angle_gamma   90.00
#
_symmetry.space_group_name_H-M   'P 1'
#
loop_
_entity.id
_entity.type
_entity.pdbx_description
1 polymer ?
#
loop_
_entity_poly.entity_id
_entity_poly.type
_entity_poly.pdbx_seq_one_letter_code
_entity_poly.pdbx_strand_id
1 'polypeptide(L)'
;MPAEGEVGQGNPGGGVLTLGEREEEPWDRGLNMGHGLERLTRARGGKLPIVITEGNIRPLVPSIAAKYATECNIAVRNHIPILKKWADYKRQPAFIRRFLGCLEVSTILYQYALSSRIELVFFPCNLKTLQNKDNVARFNININDPIVKNGCLAMMKNAVRQQRYKLKKEFFDPFPLHSVRKTSPVKEMSNEQWIELEHCQKNKDNRAEVKYHQTTGSRSYPVVIENLTEMEHELATPTDDGQLNSATQVRRRNVELQLVVNNQREEMNGLSKKVEETEQARIKDQEENRNKLSQLEAKLELLLGNN
;
A
#
# COMPACT_ATOMS: atom_id res chain seq x y z
N MET A 1 -69.87 -17.48 -1.01
CA MET A 1 -70.71 -16.46 -0.36
C MET A 1 -70.87 -16.82 1.10
N PRO A 2 -70.91 -15.86 2.03
CA PRO A 2 -70.30 -14.52 2.07
C PRO A 2 -69.53 -14.36 3.42
N ALA A 3 -69.02 -13.23 3.94
CA ALA A 3 -69.06 -11.78 3.71
C ALA A 3 -67.78 -11.21 4.37
N GLU A 4 -66.93 -10.43 3.70
CA GLU A 4 -66.94 -8.96 3.53
C GLU A 4 -66.52 -8.12 4.75
N GLY A 5 -65.64 -7.15 4.45
CA GLY A 5 -65.17 -6.10 5.34
C GLY A 5 -64.03 -5.27 4.70
N GLU A 6 -64.29 -4.61 3.57
CA GLU A 6 -63.54 -3.40 3.14
C GLU A 6 -63.90 -2.24 4.10
N VAL A 7 -63.11 -1.18 4.35
CA VAL A 7 -62.77 -0.06 3.45
C VAL A 7 -61.75 0.84 4.18
N GLY A 8 -60.83 1.48 3.45
CA GLY A 8 -60.15 2.67 3.97
C GLY A 8 -58.92 3.14 3.19
N GLN A 9 -59.09 3.58 1.94
CA GLN A 9 -58.08 4.36 1.22
C GLN A 9 -58.04 5.82 1.71
N GLY A 10 -56.83 6.33 1.99
CA GLY A 10 -56.52 7.75 2.18
C GLY A 10 -55.18 8.06 1.49
N ASN A 11 -55.18 9.12 0.67
CA ASN A 11 -54.19 9.47 -0.36
C ASN A 11 -52.92 10.19 0.22
N PRO A 12 -51.92 10.65 -0.58
CA PRO A 12 -50.49 10.46 -0.31
C PRO A 12 -49.80 11.77 0.11
N GLY A 13 -49.26 11.82 1.32
CA GLY A 13 -48.41 12.93 1.77
C GLY A 13 -46.97 12.69 1.34
N GLY A 14 -46.47 13.50 0.41
CA GLY A 14 -45.12 13.43 -0.14
C GLY A 14 -44.03 13.42 0.92
N GLY A 15 -43.33 12.30 1.03
CA GLY A 15 -42.00 12.22 1.63
C GLY A 15 -40.97 12.29 0.51
N VAL A 16 -40.19 13.37 0.51
CA VAL A 16 -39.01 13.56 -0.33
C VAL A 16 -38.15 12.29 -0.27
N LEU A 17 -38.03 11.58 -1.39
CA LEU A 17 -37.04 10.53 -1.55
C LEU A 17 -35.68 11.21 -1.63
N THR A 18 -35.03 11.38 -0.48
CA THR A 18 -33.59 11.51 -0.46
C THR A 18 -33.06 10.22 -1.11
N LEU A 19 -32.39 10.35 -2.26
CA LEU A 19 -31.55 9.28 -2.78
C LEU A 19 -30.48 9.04 -1.70
N GLY A 20 -30.78 8.13 -0.77
CA GLY A 20 -29.76 7.52 0.06
C GLY A 20 -28.77 6.89 -0.90
N GLU A 21 -27.56 7.42 -0.91
CA GLU A 21 -26.40 6.76 -1.44
C GLU A 21 -26.44 5.34 -0.88
N ARG A 22 -26.80 4.38 -1.72
CA ARG A 22 -26.74 2.98 -1.39
C ARG A 22 -25.25 2.70 -1.27
N GLU A 23 -24.72 2.83 -0.05
CA GLU A 23 -23.40 2.30 0.29
C GLU A 23 -23.47 0.82 -0.11
N GLU A 24 -22.91 0.50 -1.27
CA GLU A 24 -22.67 -0.87 -1.68
C GLU A 24 -21.66 -1.43 -0.68
N GLU A 25 -22.17 -2.01 0.41
CA GLU A 25 -21.41 -2.83 1.35
C GLU A 25 -20.47 -3.74 0.53
N PRO A 26 -19.15 -3.53 0.63
CA PRO A 26 -18.18 -4.27 -0.17
C PRO A 26 -18.41 -5.76 -0.01
N TRP A 27 -18.69 -6.46 -1.12
CA TRP A 27 -18.98 -7.89 -1.10
C TRP A 27 -17.80 -8.69 -0.51
N ASP A 28 -17.92 -9.08 0.76
CA ASP A 28 -16.94 -9.91 1.46
C ASP A 28 -17.10 -11.37 1.01
N ARG A 29 -16.36 -11.75 -0.04
CA ARG A 29 -16.28 -13.15 -0.54
C ARG A 29 -15.63 -14.13 0.46
N GLY A 30 -15.25 -13.65 1.65
CA GLY A 30 -14.55 -14.42 2.65
C GLY A 30 -13.13 -14.86 2.24
N LEU A 31 -12.48 -15.58 3.14
CA LEU A 31 -11.12 -16.07 2.95
C LEU A 31 -11.09 -17.28 1.99
N ASN A 32 -10.40 -17.15 0.86
CA ASN A 32 -10.20 -18.28 -0.05
C ASN A 32 -9.28 -19.34 0.59
N MET A 33 -9.79 -20.57 0.74
CA MET A 33 -9.06 -21.74 1.26
C MET A 33 -8.49 -22.65 0.16
N GLY A 34 -8.62 -22.24 -1.11
CA GLY A 34 -8.05 -22.96 -2.25
C GLY A 34 -8.88 -24.17 -2.70
N HIS A 35 -10.11 -24.35 -2.23
CA HIS A 35 -10.97 -25.51 -2.56
C HIS A 35 -11.33 -25.58 -4.05
N GLY A 36 -11.64 -24.43 -4.68
CA GLY A 36 -11.97 -24.38 -6.11
C GLY A 36 -10.82 -24.82 -7.00
N LEU A 37 -9.58 -24.54 -6.58
CA LEU A 37 -8.37 -24.96 -7.27
C LEU A 37 -7.98 -26.40 -6.92
N GLU A 38 -8.33 -26.88 -5.72
CA GLU A 38 -8.12 -28.26 -5.28
C GLU A 38 -8.82 -29.25 -6.21
N ARG A 39 -10.04 -28.90 -6.66
CA ARG A 39 -10.80 -29.65 -7.68
C ARG A 39 -10.00 -29.92 -8.95
N LEU A 40 -9.17 -28.98 -9.42
CA LEU A 40 -8.34 -29.15 -10.62
C LEU A 40 -7.25 -30.22 -10.45
N THR A 41 -6.66 -30.34 -9.27
CA THR A 41 -5.63 -31.37 -9.00
C THR A 41 -6.26 -32.74 -8.82
N ARG A 42 -7.43 -32.81 -8.16
CA ARG A 42 -8.19 -34.05 -8.03
C ARG A 42 -8.64 -34.58 -9.39
N ALA A 43 -9.14 -33.72 -10.28
CA ALA A 43 -9.55 -34.10 -11.63
C ALA A 43 -8.39 -34.62 -12.51
N ARG A 44 -7.16 -34.12 -12.30
CA ARG A 44 -5.97 -34.59 -13.02
C ARG A 44 -5.29 -35.82 -12.39
N GLY A 45 -5.72 -36.24 -11.20
CA GLY A 45 -5.18 -37.43 -10.53
C GLY A 45 -3.72 -37.34 -10.09
N GLY A 46 -3.11 -36.15 -10.03
CA GLY A 46 -1.67 -36.04 -9.72
C GLY A 46 -1.18 -34.63 -9.41
N LYS A 47 0.04 -34.55 -8.84
CA LYS A 47 0.74 -33.29 -8.54
C LYS A 47 1.00 -32.49 -9.81
N LEU A 48 0.83 -31.17 -9.74
CA LEU A 48 1.08 -30.27 -10.86
C LEU A 48 2.58 -29.95 -10.94
N PRO A 49 3.25 -30.22 -12.07
CA PRO A 49 4.65 -29.83 -12.24
C PRO A 49 4.77 -28.31 -12.29
N ILE A 50 5.68 -27.77 -11.49
CA ILE A 50 6.06 -26.35 -11.53
C ILE A 50 7.37 -26.25 -12.31
N VAL A 51 7.29 -25.61 -13.46
CA VAL A 51 8.45 -25.24 -14.28
C VAL A 51 8.50 -23.71 -14.31
N ILE A 52 9.51 -23.14 -13.67
CA ILE A 52 9.78 -21.70 -13.64
C ILE A 52 11.00 -21.46 -14.53
N THR A 53 10.84 -20.65 -15.56
CA THR A 53 11.97 -20.23 -16.41
C THR A 53 12.73 -19.08 -15.75
N GLU A 54 13.98 -18.86 -16.18
CA GLU A 54 14.77 -17.73 -15.69
C GLU A 54 14.05 -16.39 -15.91
N GLY A 55 14.17 -15.49 -14.93
CA GLY A 55 13.50 -14.18 -14.91
C GLY A 55 12.01 -14.21 -14.53
N ASN A 56 11.35 -15.38 -14.56
CA ASN A 56 9.95 -15.50 -14.21
C ASN A 56 9.74 -15.85 -12.73
N ILE A 57 8.72 -15.23 -12.12
CA ILE A 57 8.33 -15.49 -10.73
C ILE A 57 7.28 -16.62 -10.65
N ARG A 58 6.53 -16.84 -11.73
CA ARG A 58 5.43 -17.82 -11.81
C ARG A 58 5.65 -18.78 -12.99
N PRO A 59 5.04 -19.98 -12.95
CA PRO A 59 5.00 -20.89 -14.10
C PRO A 59 4.38 -20.24 -15.35
N LEU A 60 4.77 -20.72 -16.53
CA LEU A 60 4.24 -20.24 -17.82
C LEU A 60 2.75 -20.56 -18.00
N VAL A 61 2.32 -21.74 -17.55
CA VAL A 61 0.93 -22.20 -17.74
C VAL A 61 -0.01 -21.42 -16.82
N PRO A 62 -0.98 -20.64 -17.35
CA PRO A 62 -1.80 -19.72 -16.54
C PRO A 62 -2.59 -20.40 -15.42
N SER A 63 -3.16 -21.58 -15.66
CA SER A 63 -3.94 -22.31 -14.66
C SER A 63 -3.08 -22.82 -13.50
N ILE A 64 -1.86 -23.30 -13.80
CA ILE A 64 -0.89 -23.73 -12.80
C ILE A 64 -0.36 -22.50 -12.04
N ALA A 65 -0.08 -21.40 -12.75
CA ALA A 65 0.39 -20.15 -12.17
C ALA A 65 -0.62 -19.54 -11.19
N ALA A 66 -1.91 -19.52 -11.57
CA ALA A 66 -2.98 -19.06 -10.70
C ALA A 66 -3.05 -19.91 -9.42
N LYS A 67 -3.02 -21.24 -9.57
CA LYS A 67 -3.03 -22.13 -8.42
C LYS A 67 -1.81 -21.95 -7.53
N TYR A 68 -0.63 -21.90 -8.13
CA TYR A 68 0.63 -21.70 -7.44
C TYR A 68 0.62 -20.40 -6.62
N ALA A 69 0.15 -19.30 -7.21
CA ALA A 69 0.04 -18.04 -6.52
C ALA A 69 -0.93 -18.10 -5.33
N THR A 70 -2.08 -18.76 -5.49
CA THR A 70 -3.06 -18.92 -4.40
C THR A 70 -2.52 -19.78 -3.26
N GLU A 71 -1.89 -20.92 -3.54
CA GLU A 71 -1.28 -21.75 -2.48
C GLU A 71 -0.16 -21.03 -1.74
N CYS A 72 0.70 -20.29 -2.45
CA CYS A 72 1.74 -19.47 -1.82
C CYS A 72 1.12 -18.44 -0.85
N ASN A 73 0.04 -17.79 -1.26
CA ASN A 73 -0.66 -16.82 -0.41
C ASN A 73 -1.31 -17.46 0.82
N ILE A 74 -1.89 -18.65 0.67
CA ILE A 74 -2.49 -19.41 1.77
C ILE A 74 -1.42 -19.86 2.75
N ALA A 75 -0.30 -20.42 2.26
CA ALA A 75 0.81 -20.87 3.09
C ALA A 75 1.41 -19.72 3.90
N VAL A 76 1.62 -18.55 3.28
CA VAL A 76 2.12 -17.36 3.97
C VAL A 76 1.15 -16.88 5.04
N ARG A 77 -0.15 -16.83 4.74
CA ARG A 77 -1.17 -16.37 5.68
C ARG A 77 -1.27 -17.28 6.92
N ASN A 78 -1.17 -18.59 6.72
CA ASN A 78 -1.50 -19.57 7.76
C ASN A 78 -0.28 -20.07 8.54
N HIS A 79 0.92 -20.01 7.99
CA HIS A 79 2.10 -20.70 8.55
C HIS A 79 3.35 -19.84 8.66
N ILE A 80 3.31 -18.57 8.24
CA ILE A 80 4.50 -17.71 8.19
C ILE A 80 4.25 -16.43 8.99
N PRO A 81 5.11 -16.11 9.98
CA PRO A 81 5.03 -14.85 10.69
C PRO A 81 5.38 -13.69 9.76
N ILE A 82 4.67 -12.56 9.88
CA ILE A 82 4.85 -11.39 9.00
C ILE A 82 5.85 -10.42 9.64
N LEU A 83 7.12 -10.55 9.27
CA LEU A 83 8.20 -9.65 9.70
C LEU A 83 8.24 -8.33 8.91
N LYS A 84 8.87 -7.32 9.51
CA LYS A 84 9.01 -5.97 8.94
C LYS A 84 10.00 -5.90 7.78
N LYS A 85 11.17 -6.54 7.88
CA LYS A 85 12.20 -6.50 6.83
C LYS A 85 12.37 -7.87 6.18
N TRP A 86 12.59 -7.87 4.87
CA TRP A 86 12.88 -9.11 4.14
C TRP A 86 14.20 -9.76 4.58
N ALA A 87 15.16 -8.95 5.03
CA ALA A 87 16.46 -9.43 5.49
C ALA A 87 16.34 -10.38 6.70
N ASP A 88 15.34 -10.20 7.56
CA ASP A 88 15.15 -11.01 8.77
C ASP A 88 14.77 -12.45 8.42
N TYR A 89 14.01 -12.66 7.35
CA TYR A 89 13.74 -14.00 6.82
C TYR A 89 15.00 -14.67 6.26
N LYS A 90 15.94 -13.91 5.68
CA LYS A 90 17.21 -14.48 5.21
C LYS A 90 18.10 -14.91 6.38
N ARG A 91 18.01 -14.21 7.51
CA ARG A 91 18.73 -14.57 8.76
C ARG A 91 18.17 -15.86 9.38
N GLN A 92 16.88 -16.12 9.20
CA GLN A 92 16.21 -17.29 9.75
C GLN A 92 15.73 -18.25 8.64
N PRO A 93 16.58 -19.18 8.18
CA PRO A 93 16.23 -20.10 7.09
C PRO A 93 15.08 -21.05 7.44
N ALA A 94 14.72 -21.19 8.72
CA ALA A 94 13.59 -21.99 9.18
C ALA A 94 12.26 -21.57 8.55
N PHE A 95 11.99 -20.27 8.41
CA PHE A 95 10.76 -19.79 7.78
C PHE A 95 10.71 -20.10 6.28
N ILE A 96 11.85 -19.97 5.61
CA ILE A 96 11.97 -20.33 4.18
C ILE A 96 11.74 -21.83 4.00
N ARG A 97 12.35 -22.68 4.86
CA ARG A 97 12.13 -24.13 4.82
C ARG A 97 10.68 -24.49 5.11
N ARG A 98 10.04 -23.83 6.08
CA ARG A 98 8.62 -24.04 6.39
C ARG A 98 7.73 -23.71 5.19
N PHE A 99 7.98 -22.58 4.54
CA PHE A 99 7.27 -22.17 3.32
C PHE A 99 7.42 -23.18 2.19
N LEU A 100 8.66 -23.55 1.87
CA LEU A 100 8.94 -24.49 0.79
C LEU A 100 8.36 -25.88 1.10
N GLY A 101 8.41 -26.31 2.36
CA GLY A 101 7.80 -27.55 2.82
C GLY A 101 6.28 -27.58 2.63
N CYS A 102 5.59 -26.45 2.84
CA CYS A 102 4.15 -26.32 2.54
C CYS A 102 3.83 -26.48 1.04
N LEU A 103 4.76 -26.11 0.15
CA LEU A 103 4.56 -26.20 -1.30
C LEU A 103 4.90 -27.58 -1.88
N GLU A 104 5.88 -28.27 -1.29
CA GLU A 104 6.46 -29.50 -1.82
C GLU A 104 5.71 -30.77 -1.43
N VAL A 105 5.38 -30.92 -0.13
CA VAL A 105 5.19 -32.21 0.58
C VAL A 105 5.38 -33.44 -0.30
N SER A 106 6.66 -33.70 -0.58
CA SER A 106 7.20 -35.04 -0.69
C SER A 106 6.94 -35.77 0.64
N THR A 107 6.67 -37.07 0.60
CA THR A 107 6.26 -37.94 1.72
C THR A 107 7.34 -38.17 2.79
N ILE A 108 8.14 -37.17 3.16
CA ILE A 108 9.36 -37.41 3.95
C ILE A 108 9.36 -36.56 5.22
N LEU A 109 8.55 -36.98 6.21
CA LEU A 109 8.91 -37.04 7.63
C LEU A 109 8.07 -38.12 8.36
N TYR A 110 7.83 -39.27 7.71
CA TYR A 110 7.25 -40.46 8.38
C TYR A 110 8.21 -41.65 8.46
N GLN A 111 9.48 -41.49 8.08
CA GLN A 111 10.46 -42.58 8.13
C GLN A 111 11.50 -42.46 9.27
N TYR A 112 11.82 -41.24 9.74
CA TYR A 112 12.85 -41.04 10.78
C TYR A 112 12.33 -41.22 12.22
N ALA A 113 11.03 -41.40 12.43
CA ALA A 113 10.44 -41.64 13.75
C ALA A 113 10.33 -43.14 14.12
N LEU A 114 10.65 -44.07 13.20
CA LEU A 114 10.57 -45.52 13.45
C LEU A 114 11.93 -46.19 13.71
N SER A 115 13.04 -45.43 13.74
CA SER A 115 14.39 -46.00 13.96
C SER A 115 14.93 -45.85 15.39
N SER A 116 14.19 -45.22 16.30
CA SER A 116 14.56 -45.16 17.71
C SER A 116 13.55 -45.98 18.51
N ARG A 117 13.79 -47.29 18.61
CA ARG A 117 13.11 -48.17 19.57
C ARG A 117 13.40 -47.65 20.98
N ILE A 118 12.52 -46.80 21.50
CA ILE A 118 12.35 -46.59 22.93
C ILE A 118 10.86 -46.80 23.17
N GLU A 119 10.51 -48.04 23.50
CA GLU A 119 9.21 -48.38 24.07
C GLU A 119 9.13 -47.76 25.46
N LEU A 120 8.39 -46.66 25.62
CA LEU A 120 7.82 -46.30 26.92
C LEU A 120 6.41 -45.74 26.75
N VAL A 121 5.48 -46.64 27.07
CA VAL A 121 4.14 -46.46 27.66
C VAL A 121 3.10 -45.64 26.91
N PHE A 122 2.19 -46.42 26.35
CA PHE A 122 0.91 -46.10 25.74
C PHE A 122 -0.04 -45.38 26.73
N PHE A 123 -0.26 -44.09 26.52
CA PHE A 123 -1.49 -43.40 26.95
C PHE A 123 -2.37 -43.23 25.71
N PRO A 124 -3.53 -43.90 25.59
CA PRO A 124 -4.38 -43.82 24.41
C PRO A 124 -5.26 -42.57 24.47
N CYS A 125 -4.66 -41.39 24.32
CA CYS A 125 -5.42 -40.19 23.99
C CYS A 125 -5.60 -40.12 22.47
N ASN A 126 -6.66 -40.82 22.01
CA ASN A 126 -7.43 -40.53 20.81
C ASN A 126 -6.64 -40.18 19.53
N LEU A 127 -6.11 -41.21 18.86
CA LEU A 127 -5.55 -41.13 17.50
C LEU A 127 -6.64 -40.95 16.41
N LYS A 128 -7.58 -40.02 16.63
CA LYS A 128 -8.61 -39.63 15.64
C LYS A 128 -8.64 -38.13 15.34
N THR A 129 -7.76 -37.32 15.93
CA THR A 129 -7.70 -35.86 15.66
C THR A 129 -6.44 -35.41 14.92
N LEU A 130 -5.68 -36.34 14.33
CA LEU A 130 -4.60 -36.02 13.37
C LEU A 130 -4.90 -36.50 11.94
N GLN A 131 -6.18 -36.58 11.58
CA GLN A 131 -6.57 -36.35 10.18
C GLN A 131 -6.57 -34.83 9.90
N ASN A 132 -5.41 -34.19 10.02
CA ASN A 132 -5.22 -32.88 9.38
C ASN A 132 -5.18 -33.13 7.87
N LYS A 133 -6.36 -33.08 7.25
CA LYS A 133 -6.60 -33.19 5.80
C LYS A 133 -6.02 -32.01 4.98
N ASP A 134 -5.22 -31.13 5.59
CA ASP A 134 -4.77 -29.90 4.94
C ASP A 134 -3.31 -29.92 4.45
N ASN A 135 -2.60 -31.05 4.51
CA ASN A 135 -1.20 -31.18 4.03
C ASN A 135 -1.06 -32.00 2.73
N VAL A 136 -1.99 -31.84 1.78
CA VAL A 136 -1.88 -32.50 0.47
C VAL A 136 -1.05 -31.62 -0.46
N ALA A 137 0.24 -31.93 -0.60
CA ALA A 137 1.08 -31.29 -1.61
C ALA A 137 0.47 -31.37 -3.01
N ARG A 138 0.27 -30.20 -3.62
CA ARG A 138 -0.39 -30.05 -4.93
C ARG A 138 0.61 -29.92 -6.07
N PHE A 139 1.90 -29.68 -5.78
CA PHE A 139 2.92 -29.40 -6.78
C PHE A 139 4.11 -30.35 -6.71
N ASN A 140 4.70 -30.61 -7.87
CA ASN A 140 6.02 -31.22 -8.00
C ASN A 140 7.02 -30.08 -8.25
N ILE A 141 7.86 -29.78 -7.24
CA ILE A 141 8.80 -28.66 -7.24
C ILE A 141 10.19 -29.23 -6.97
N ASN A 142 11.15 -28.95 -7.86
CA ASN A 142 12.55 -29.24 -7.59
C ASN A 142 13.17 -28.08 -6.78
N ILE A 143 13.27 -28.23 -5.47
CA ILE A 143 13.86 -27.20 -4.59
C ILE A 143 15.38 -27.09 -4.76
N ASN A 144 16.03 -28.13 -5.27
CA ASN A 144 17.46 -28.13 -5.51
C ASN A 144 17.84 -27.21 -6.68
N ASP A 145 16.89 -26.90 -7.56
CA ASP A 145 17.09 -25.94 -8.64
C ASP A 145 17.10 -24.48 -8.11
N PRO A 146 18.20 -23.73 -8.30
CA PRO A 146 18.30 -22.35 -7.83
C PRO A 146 17.27 -21.41 -8.49
N ILE A 147 16.86 -21.65 -9.74
CA ILE A 147 15.90 -20.82 -10.46
C ILE A 147 14.53 -20.95 -9.81
N VAL A 148 14.09 -22.18 -9.58
CA VAL A 148 12.80 -22.49 -8.94
C VAL A 148 12.78 -21.97 -7.51
N LYS A 149 13.87 -22.15 -6.76
CA LYS A 149 14.02 -21.64 -5.39
C LYS A 149 13.94 -20.11 -5.35
N ASN A 150 14.62 -19.42 -6.26
CA ASN A 150 14.57 -17.95 -6.35
C ASN A 150 13.16 -17.45 -6.72
N GLY A 151 12.48 -18.10 -7.66
CA GLY A 151 11.08 -17.83 -8.00
C GLY A 151 10.14 -17.98 -6.80
N CYS A 152 10.29 -19.07 -6.05
CA CYS A 152 9.52 -19.31 -4.81
C CYS A 152 9.78 -18.24 -3.74
N LEU A 153 11.04 -17.84 -3.55
CA LEU A 153 11.40 -16.77 -2.61
C LEU A 153 10.81 -15.42 -3.04
N ALA A 154 10.83 -15.10 -4.33
CA ALA A 154 10.22 -13.89 -4.86
C ALA A 154 8.70 -13.89 -4.67
N MET A 155 8.04 -15.04 -4.86
CA MET A 155 6.62 -15.21 -4.55
C MET A 155 6.32 -15.04 -3.06
N MET A 156 7.11 -15.66 -2.18
CA MET A 156 6.98 -15.50 -0.73
C MET A 156 7.10 -14.03 -0.32
N LYS A 157 8.09 -13.32 -0.86
CA LYS A 157 8.32 -11.89 -0.61
C LYS A 157 7.10 -11.04 -1.00
N ASN A 158 6.53 -11.30 -2.18
CA ASN A 158 5.34 -10.61 -2.65
C ASN A 158 4.12 -10.91 -1.78
N ALA A 159 3.90 -12.18 -1.43
CA ALA A 159 2.80 -12.60 -0.58
C ALA A 159 2.88 -11.98 0.83
N VAL A 160 4.05 -11.99 1.46
CA VAL A 160 4.30 -11.33 2.76
C VAL A 160 4.02 -9.83 2.66
N ARG A 161 4.49 -9.16 1.59
CA ARG A 161 4.23 -7.73 1.37
C ARG A 161 2.73 -7.45 1.27
N GLN A 162 1.99 -8.29 0.54
CA GLN A 162 0.55 -8.15 0.38
C GLN A 162 -0.21 -8.38 1.69
N GLN A 163 0.13 -9.43 2.45
CA GLN A 163 -0.46 -9.68 3.77
C GLN A 163 -0.23 -8.50 4.71
N ARG A 164 1.00 -7.98 4.75
CA ARG A 164 1.32 -6.79 5.55
C ARG A 164 0.51 -5.56 5.13
N TYR A 165 0.32 -5.35 3.83
CA TYR A 165 -0.49 -4.23 3.34
C TYR A 165 -1.95 -4.36 3.79
N LYS A 166 -2.55 -5.56 3.67
CA LYS A 166 -3.92 -5.82 4.12
C LYS A 166 -4.09 -5.57 5.62
N LEU A 167 -3.19 -6.13 6.44
CA LEU A 167 -3.21 -5.91 7.88
C LEU A 167 -3.09 -4.43 8.24
N LYS A 168 -2.25 -3.68 7.51
CA LYS A 168 -2.13 -2.23 7.69
C LYS A 168 -3.41 -1.48 7.35
N LYS A 169 -4.01 -1.83 6.22
CA LYS A 169 -5.26 -1.22 5.76
C LYS A 169 -6.42 -1.49 6.73
N GLU A 170 -6.51 -2.70 7.28
CA GLU A 170 -7.62 -3.09 8.16
C GLU A 170 -7.46 -2.59 9.59
N PHE A 171 -6.27 -2.67 10.16
CA PHE A 171 -6.06 -2.46 11.61
C PHE A 171 -5.32 -1.18 11.98
N PHE A 172 -4.68 -0.50 11.02
CA PHE A 172 -3.85 0.68 11.30
C PHE A 172 -4.33 1.95 10.59
N ASP A 173 -4.76 1.87 9.33
CA ASP A 173 -5.22 3.04 8.57
C ASP A 173 -6.50 3.70 9.12
N PRO A 174 -7.50 2.97 9.65
CA PRO A 174 -8.73 3.58 10.16
C PRO A 174 -8.64 4.10 11.61
N PHE A 175 -7.54 3.83 12.33
CA PHE A 175 -7.43 4.15 13.76
C PHE A 175 -6.22 5.05 14.06
N PRO A 176 -6.37 6.06 14.96
CA PRO A 176 -5.22 6.81 15.44
C PRO A 176 -4.31 5.92 16.29
N LEU A 177 -2.99 6.19 16.31
CA LEU A 177 -1.94 5.34 16.93
C LEU A 177 -2.32 4.81 18.34
N HIS A 178 -2.89 5.65 19.19
CA HIS A 178 -3.26 5.28 20.56
C HIS A 178 -4.45 4.30 20.67
N SER A 179 -5.23 4.16 19.59
CA SER A 179 -6.40 3.27 19.50
C SER A 179 -6.10 1.96 18.77
N VAL A 180 -4.88 1.78 18.28
CA VAL A 180 -4.46 0.54 17.60
C VAL A 180 -4.38 -0.60 18.62
N ARG A 181 -4.92 -1.76 18.25
CA ARG A 181 -4.90 -2.96 19.09
C ARG A 181 -3.45 -3.38 19.34
N LYS A 182 -3.09 -3.62 20.62
CA LYS A 182 -1.77 -4.12 21.02
C LYS A 182 -1.63 -5.64 20.88
N THR A 183 -2.75 -6.33 20.67
CA THR A 183 -2.80 -7.78 20.47
C THR A 183 -2.83 -8.10 18.98
N SER A 184 -2.03 -9.10 18.57
CA SER A 184 -1.97 -9.55 17.19
C SER A 184 -3.28 -10.26 16.80
N PRO A 185 -3.93 -9.84 15.69
CA PRO A 185 -5.07 -10.57 15.13
C PRO A 185 -4.64 -11.84 14.36
N VAL A 186 -3.33 -12.05 14.16
CA VAL A 186 -2.78 -13.18 13.40
C VAL A 186 -2.16 -14.20 14.36
N LYS A 187 -2.64 -15.45 14.28
CA LYS A 187 -2.24 -16.56 15.17
C LYS A 187 -0.73 -16.87 15.15
N GLU A 188 -0.09 -16.77 14.00
CA GLU A 188 1.34 -17.06 13.81
C GLU A 188 2.25 -15.85 14.12
N MET A 189 1.71 -14.73 14.62
CA MET A 189 2.47 -13.52 14.91
C MET A 189 2.40 -13.16 16.39
N SER A 190 3.55 -12.93 17.00
CA SER A 190 3.64 -12.46 18.39
C SER A 190 3.21 -11.00 18.52
N ASN A 191 2.75 -10.60 19.71
CA ASN A 191 2.32 -9.22 19.98
C ASN A 191 3.46 -8.21 19.82
N GLU A 192 4.70 -8.61 20.14
CA GLU A 192 5.90 -7.79 19.94
C GLU A 192 6.13 -7.48 18.46
N GLN A 193 6.07 -8.50 17.61
CA GLN A 193 6.18 -8.36 16.16
C GLN A 193 5.04 -7.54 15.56
N TRP A 194 3.83 -7.63 16.13
CA TRP A 194 2.68 -6.84 15.72
C TRP A 194 2.87 -5.34 16.01
N ILE A 195 3.37 -4.99 17.19
CA ILE A 195 3.67 -3.60 17.56
C ILE A 195 4.78 -3.03 16.65
N GLU A 196 5.79 -3.82 16.30
CA GLU A 196 6.85 -3.36 15.39
C GLU A 196 6.37 -3.01 13.97
N LEU A 197 5.23 -3.57 13.53
CA LEU A 197 4.63 -3.29 12.22
C LEU A 197 3.99 -1.90 12.12
N GLU A 198 3.64 -1.28 13.25
CA GLU A 198 2.96 0.01 13.40
C GLU A 198 3.78 1.19 12.82
N HIS A 199 5.10 1.15 12.98
CA HIS A 199 6.03 2.27 12.73
C HIS A 199 6.30 2.61 11.25
N CYS A 200 5.28 2.71 10.39
CA CYS A 200 5.42 3.10 8.98
C CYS A 200 4.98 4.55 8.67
N GLN A 201 4.93 5.42 9.68
CA GLN A 201 4.60 6.84 9.50
C GLN A 201 5.45 7.49 8.40
N LYS A 202 6.77 7.26 8.43
CA LYS A 202 7.72 7.80 7.43
C LYS A 202 7.38 7.50 5.98
N ASN A 203 6.84 6.32 5.65
CA ASN A 203 6.47 6.00 4.26
C ASN A 203 5.10 6.60 3.87
N LYS A 204 4.22 6.87 4.85
CA LYS A 204 2.97 7.60 4.64
C LYS A 204 3.25 9.07 4.43
N ASP A 205 4.12 9.66 5.25
CA ASP A 205 4.57 11.05 5.13
C ASP A 205 5.23 11.29 3.77
N ASN A 206 6.18 10.42 3.39
CA ASN A 206 6.81 10.48 2.06
C ASN A 206 5.79 10.34 0.92
N ARG A 207 4.68 9.63 1.12
CA ARG A 207 3.60 9.50 0.12
C ARG A 207 2.69 10.73 0.11
N ALA A 208 2.44 11.34 1.26
CA ALA A 208 1.70 12.59 1.37
C ALA A 208 2.46 13.77 0.73
N GLU A 209 3.79 13.71 0.76
CA GLU A 209 4.67 14.66 0.06
C GLU A 209 4.74 14.43 -1.46
N VAL A 210 4.20 13.32 -1.98
CA VAL A 210 4.12 13.08 -3.43
C VAL A 210 3.10 14.04 -4.05
N LYS A 211 3.61 15.16 -4.58
CA LYS A 211 2.83 16.21 -5.24
C LYS A 211 2.11 15.75 -6.52
N TYR A 212 2.65 14.73 -7.20
CA TYR A 212 2.10 14.22 -8.46
C TYR A 212 2.06 12.69 -8.47
N HIS A 213 0.87 12.11 -8.60
CA HIS A 213 0.72 10.67 -8.79
C HIS A 213 1.08 10.29 -10.23
N GLN A 214 2.02 9.36 -10.40
CA GLN A 214 2.23 8.71 -11.70
C GLN A 214 0.93 7.98 -12.05
N THR A 215 0.18 8.51 -13.00
CA THR A 215 -1.08 7.94 -13.47
C THR A 215 -0.84 6.52 -13.96
N THR A 216 -1.72 5.62 -13.52
CA THR A 216 -1.73 4.22 -13.96
C THR A 216 -2.20 4.18 -15.42
N GLY A 217 -1.25 4.20 -16.33
CA GLY A 217 -1.44 4.15 -17.78
C GLY A 217 -0.28 4.87 -18.46
N SER A 218 0.32 4.24 -19.46
CA SER A 218 1.48 4.73 -20.22
C SER A 218 1.19 5.96 -21.10
N ARG A 219 0.55 7.01 -20.55
CA ARG A 219 0.37 8.29 -21.23
C ARG A 219 1.38 9.26 -20.63
N SER A 220 2.37 9.63 -21.43
CA SER A 220 3.35 10.64 -21.05
C SER A 220 2.64 11.99 -20.89
N TYR A 221 3.08 12.79 -19.91
CA TYR A 221 2.54 14.13 -19.64
C TYR A 221 2.41 15.01 -20.90
N PRO A 222 3.35 14.98 -21.88
CA PRO A 222 3.22 15.71 -23.14
C PRO A 222 1.96 15.33 -23.94
N VAL A 223 1.63 14.05 -24.02
CA VAL A 223 0.44 13.57 -24.75
C VAL A 223 -0.84 14.07 -24.10
N VAL A 224 -0.90 14.18 -22.77
CA VAL A 224 -2.07 14.75 -22.08
C VAL A 224 -2.25 16.23 -22.42
N ILE A 225 -1.16 16.99 -22.50
CA ILE A 225 -1.20 18.40 -22.90
C ILE A 225 -1.66 18.53 -24.35
N GLU A 226 -1.13 17.71 -25.26
CA GLU A 226 -1.53 17.72 -26.68
C GLU A 226 -3.03 17.40 -26.85
N ASN A 227 -3.56 16.40 -26.15
CA ASN A 227 -4.99 16.08 -26.17
C ASN A 227 -5.86 17.21 -25.59
N LEU A 228 -5.38 17.93 -24.57
CA LEU A 228 -6.07 19.10 -24.04
C LEU A 228 -6.08 20.24 -25.06
N THR A 229 -4.96 20.47 -25.75
CA THR A 229 -4.87 21.50 -26.81
C THR A 229 -5.72 21.16 -28.04
N GLU A 230 -5.87 19.88 -28.38
CA GLU A 230 -6.76 19.42 -29.46
C GLU A 230 -8.23 19.67 -29.09
N MET A 231 -8.65 19.34 -27.87
CA MET A 231 -9.99 19.68 -27.38
C MET A 231 -10.22 21.21 -27.31
N GLU A 232 -9.19 21.99 -26.97
CA GLU A 232 -9.24 23.46 -26.99
C GLU A 232 -9.39 24.01 -28.41
N HIS A 233 -8.78 23.36 -29.41
CA HIS A 233 -8.87 23.75 -30.83
C HIS A 233 -10.23 23.39 -31.45
N GLU A 234 -10.81 22.25 -31.09
CA GLU A 234 -12.17 21.86 -31.50
C GLU A 234 -13.25 22.79 -30.90
N LEU A 235 -13.00 23.37 -29.72
CA LEU A 235 -13.85 24.39 -29.09
C LEU A 235 -13.54 25.83 -29.54
N ALA A 236 -12.58 26.00 -30.46
CA ALA A 236 -12.18 27.28 -31.04
C ALA A 236 -12.70 27.47 -32.49
N THR A 237 -13.30 26.46 -33.11
CA THR A 237 -13.99 26.66 -34.38
C THR A 237 -15.27 27.48 -34.14
N PRO A 238 -15.44 28.64 -34.78
CA PRO A 238 -16.66 29.42 -34.64
C PRO A 238 -17.81 28.67 -35.31
N THR A 239 -18.80 28.22 -34.54
CA THR A 239 -20.13 27.97 -35.08
C THR A 239 -20.71 29.34 -35.47
N ASP A 240 -21.29 29.41 -36.66
CA ASP A 240 -21.66 30.61 -37.43
C ASP A 240 -22.83 31.42 -36.83
N ASP A 241 -23.10 31.25 -35.54
CA ASP A 241 -24.28 31.77 -34.87
C ASP A 241 -23.78 32.72 -33.79
N GLY A 242 -23.81 34.03 -34.10
CA GLY A 242 -23.27 35.15 -33.32
C GLY A 242 -23.89 35.39 -31.92
N GLN A 243 -24.05 34.35 -31.10
CA GLN A 243 -24.35 34.43 -29.69
C GLN A 243 -23.15 33.95 -28.87
N LEU A 244 -22.54 34.89 -28.14
CA LEU A 244 -21.41 34.61 -27.27
C LEU A 244 -21.87 33.72 -26.09
N ASN A 245 -21.51 32.45 -26.12
CA ASN A 245 -21.78 31.50 -25.04
C ASN A 245 -21.02 31.87 -23.73
N SER A 246 -21.58 31.46 -22.59
CA SER A 246 -21.04 31.70 -21.24
C SER A 246 -19.56 31.32 -21.11
N ALA A 247 -19.12 30.29 -21.83
CA ALA A 247 -17.74 29.83 -21.88
C ALA A 247 -16.76 30.89 -22.42
N THR A 248 -17.15 31.66 -23.44
CA THR A 248 -16.27 32.70 -24.03
C THR A 248 -16.14 33.91 -23.12
N GLN A 249 -17.19 34.21 -22.34
CA GLN A 249 -17.16 35.25 -21.30
C GLN A 249 -16.28 34.85 -20.11
N VAL A 250 -16.31 33.56 -19.71
CA VAL A 250 -15.41 32.99 -18.69
C VAL A 250 -13.95 33.02 -19.16
N ARG A 251 -13.67 32.76 -20.44
CA ARG A 251 -12.32 32.88 -21.02
C ARG A 251 -11.76 34.30 -20.87
N ARG A 252 -12.53 35.34 -21.20
CA ARG A 252 -12.09 36.74 -21.03
C ARG A 252 -11.76 37.07 -19.58
N ARG A 253 -12.62 36.66 -18.64
CA ARG A 253 -12.37 36.86 -17.20
C ARG A 253 -11.12 36.15 -16.70
N ASN A 254 -10.84 34.93 -17.18
CA ASN A 254 -9.64 34.21 -16.77
C ASN A 254 -8.35 34.87 -17.29
N VAL A 255 -8.36 35.41 -18.51
CA VAL A 255 -7.24 36.17 -19.07
C VAL A 255 -7.01 37.46 -18.28
N GLU A 256 -8.08 38.18 -17.94
CA GLU A 256 -8.00 39.38 -17.10
C GLU A 256 -7.46 39.06 -15.69
N LEU A 257 -7.92 37.98 -15.06
CA LEU A 257 -7.43 37.55 -13.75
C LEU A 257 -5.95 37.16 -13.79
N GLN A 258 -5.49 36.48 -14.84
CA GLN A 258 -4.07 36.16 -15.00
C GLN A 258 -3.20 37.41 -15.11
N LEU A 259 -3.65 38.43 -15.84
CA LEU A 259 -2.95 39.72 -15.93
C LEU A 259 -2.86 40.41 -14.57
N VAL A 260 -3.95 40.43 -13.79
CA VAL A 260 -3.96 41.01 -12.44
C VAL A 260 -3.01 40.28 -11.50
N VAL A 261 -3.02 38.94 -11.50
CA VAL A 261 -2.14 38.12 -10.64
C VAL A 261 -0.67 38.36 -10.98
N ASN A 262 -0.33 38.46 -12.27
CA ASN A 262 1.04 38.72 -12.70
C ASN A 262 1.51 40.11 -12.24
N ASN A 263 0.68 41.14 -12.40
CA ASN A 263 1.02 42.49 -11.95
C ASN A 263 1.23 42.54 -10.42
N GLN A 264 0.35 41.93 -9.64
CA GLN A 264 0.50 41.86 -8.17
C GLN A 264 1.77 41.11 -7.75
N ARG A 265 2.14 40.05 -8.49
CA ARG A 265 3.38 39.31 -8.23
C ARG A 265 4.62 40.18 -8.45
N GLU A 266 4.64 40.98 -9.53
CA GLU A 266 5.75 41.89 -9.79
C GLU A 266 5.85 42.99 -8.71
N GLU A 267 4.73 43.54 -8.26
CA GLU A 267 4.70 44.52 -7.17
C GLU A 267 5.22 43.93 -5.85
N MET A 268 4.78 42.72 -5.49
CA MET A 268 5.25 42.00 -4.31
C MET A 268 6.75 41.70 -4.36
N ASN A 269 7.26 41.29 -5.53
CA ASN A 269 8.69 41.05 -5.73
C ASN A 269 9.50 42.34 -5.57
N GLY A 270 9.03 43.45 -6.15
CA GLY A 270 9.66 44.76 -6.02
C GLY A 270 9.71 45.25 -4.57
N LEU A 271 8.61 45.09 -3.82
CA LEU A 271 8.55 45.43 -2.40
C LEU A 271 9.47 44.55 -1.56
N SER A 272 9.50 43.23 -1.81
CA SER A 272 10.35 42.29 -1.09
C SER A 272 11.83 42.68 -1.22
N LYS A 273 12.27 42.98 -2.45
CA LYS A 273 13.64 43.43 -2.72
C LYS A 273 13.99 44.71 -1.96
N LYS A 274 13.06 45.68 -1.94
CA LYS A 274 13.27 46.94 -1.21
C LYS A 274 13.37 46.71 0.30
N VAL A 275 12.55 45.83 0.87
CA VAL A 275 12.62 45.47 2.30
C VAL A 275 13.96 44.81 2.62
N GLU A 276 14.40 43.85 1.81
CA GLU A 276 15.69 43.19 1.98
C GLU A 276 16.87 44.18 1.93
N GLU A 277 16.88 45.10 0.96
CA GLU A 277 17.90 46.14 0.84
C GLU A 277 17.92 47.07 2.07
N THR A 278 16.74 47.48 2.58
CA THR A 278 16.66 48.32 3.78
C THR A 278 17.14 47.60 5.04
N GLU A 279 16.85 46.31 5.18
CA GLU A 279 17.28 45.52 6.34
C GLU A 279 18.79 45.25 6.29
N GLN A 280 19.34 44.97 5.11
CA GLN A 280 20.80 44.84 4.92
C GLN A 280 21.55 46.12 5.29
N ALA A 281 21.01 47.30 4.93
CA ALA A 281 21.59 48.57 5.33
C ALA A 281 21.61 48.75 6.86
N ARG A 282 20.50 48.41 7.55
CA ARG A 282 20.41 48.48 9.01
C ARG A 282 21.41 47.56 9.71
N ILE A 283 21.58 46.33 9.21
CA ILE A 283 22.55 45.37 9.76
C ILE A 283 23.98 45.90 9.62
N LYS A 284 24.30 46.47 8.44
CA LYS A 284 25.61 47.06 8.20
C LYS A 284 25.91 48.21 9.16
N ASP A 285 24.97 49.13 9.35
CA ASP A 285 25.12 50.25 10.29
C ASP A 285 25.31 49.76 11.73
N GLN A 286 24.58 48.70 12.13
CA GLN A 286 24.71 48.10 13.45
C GLN A 286 26.09 47.46 13.66
N GLU A 287 26.63 46.80 12.63
CA GLU A 287 27.96 46.18 12.67
C GLU A 287 29.08 47.24 12.71
N GLU A 288 28.95 48.31 11.94
CA GLU A 288 29.88 49.45 12.01
C GLU A 288 29.90 50.09 13.41
N ASN A 289 28.75 50.20 14.06
CA ASN A 289 28.66 50.72 15.43
C ASN A 289 29.29 49.76 16.46
N ARG A 290 29.11 48.44 16.31
CA ARG A 290 29.80 47.44 17.15
C ARG A 290 31.31 47.48 17.00
N ASN A 291 31.80 47.66 15.77
CA ASN A 291 33.23 47.79 15.50
C ASN A 291 33.82 49.04 16.15
N LYS A 292 33.11 50.18 16.09
CA LYS A 292 33.52 51.42 16.78
C LYS A 292 33.57 51.22 18.30
N LEU A 293 32.59 50.54 18.89
CA LEU A 293 32.58 50.23 20.34
C LEU A 293 33.77 49.35 20.74
N SER A 294 34.05 48.29 19.97
CA SER A 294 35.18 47.39 20.23
C SER A 294 36.54 48.12 20.14
N GLN A 295 36.67 49.06 19.20
CA GLN A 295 37.87 49.90 19.08
C GLN A 295 38.03 50.86 20.27
N LEU A 296 36.94 51.40 20.82
CA LEU A 296 36.99 52.26 22.00
C LEU A 296 37.35 51.44 23.25
N GLU A 297 36.76 50.26 23.41
CA GLU A 297 37.07 49.33 24.51
C GLU A 297 38.55 48.91 24.50
N ALA A 298 39.08 48.53 23.33
CA ALA A 298 40.51 48.20 23.19
C ALA A 298 41.44 49.38 23.53
N LYS A 299 41.04 50.62 23.21
CA LYS A 299 41.80 51.82 23.59
C LYS A 299 41.77 52.07 25.09
N LEU A 300 40.65 51.79 25.78
CA LEU A 300 40.53 51.93 27.22
C LEU A 300 41.41 50.91 27.95
N GLU A 301 41.41 49.65 27.50
CA GLU A 301 42.27 48.59 28.05
C GLU A 301 43.76 48.92 27.94
N LEU A 302 44.20 49.48 26.80
CA LEU A 302 45.59 49.95 26.61
C LEU A 302 45.98 51.08 27.55
N LEU A 303 45.05 51.99 27.89
CA LEU A 303 45.32 53.09 28.82
C LEU A 303 45.37 52.62 30.28
N LEU A 304 44.56 51.63 30.65
CA LEU A 304 44.54 51.06 32.00
C LEU A 304 45.71 50.10 32.26
N GLY A 305 46.24 49.43 31.24
CA GLY A 305 47.39 48.53 31.34
C GLY A 305 48.77 49.21 31.40
N ASN A 306 48.83 50.54 31.21
CA ASN A 306 50.09 51.32 31.20
C ASN A 306 50.34 52.11 32.52
N ASN A 307 49.58 51.83 33.60
CA ASN A 307 49.80 52.39 34.94
C ASN A 307 50.42 51.37 35.90
#